data_AF-A0ABD0Q8V9-F1
#
_entry.id   AF-A0ABD0Q8V9-F1
#
_cell.length_a   1.000
_cell.length_b   1.000
_cell.length_c   1.000
_cell.angle_alpha   90.00
_cell.angle_beta   90.00
_cell.angle_gamma   90.00
#
_symmetry.space_group_name_H-M   'P 1'
#
loop_
_entity.id
_entity.type
_entity.pdbx_description
1 polymer ?
#
loop_
_entity_poly.entity_id
_entity_poly.type
_entity_poly.pdbx_seq_one_letter_code
_entity_poly.pdbx_strand_id
1 'polypeptide(L)'
;YTDISVNCGTEYINLAIKFCPVMYTGYNESELILNSIMNNPDCQATVDTTIVPPVARFRFPLNSTNACGSNFVTIRSIGTGVFSDFSNIETVNISGIVRSKDITTGTVTYNAELKYYYSCAYPLEYLINNTRVDV
;
A
#
# COMPACT_ATOMS: atom_id res chain seq x y z
N TYR A 1 14.52 12.93 1.57
CA TYR A 1 13.69 12.94 0.35
C TYR A 1 13.39 11.48 0.03
N THR A 2 12.15 11.02 0.20
CA THR A 2 11.78 9.60 -0.06
C THR A 2 11.16 9.48 -1.44
N ASP A 3 11.40 8.37 -2.15
CA ASP A 3 10.83 8.14 -3.48
C ASP A 3 9.43 7.56 -3.47
N ILE A 4 9.03 6.98 -2.33
CA ILE A 4 7.68 6.57 -2.02
C ILE A 4 7.11 7.42 -0.86
N SER A 5 5.83 7.73 -0.97
CA SER A 5 4.99 8.29 0.08
C SER A 5 3.76 7.38 0.25
N VAL A 6 3.41 7.10 1.49
CA VAL A 6 2.30 6.21 1.86
C VAL A 6 1.33 7.01 2.71
N ASN A 7 0.08 7.06 2.30
CA ASN A 7 -1.00 7.69 3.06
C ASN A 7 -2.10 6.65 3.34
N CYS A 8 -2.20 6.29 4.61
CA CYS A 8 -3.11 5.26 5.13
C CYS A 8 -4.45 5.91 5.52
N GLY A 9 -5.45 5.85 4.64
CA GLY A 9 -6.81 6.31 4.92
C GLY A 9 -7.69 5.20 5.50
N THR A 10 -8.85 5.57 6.05
CA THR A 10 -9.79 4.62 6.68
C THR A 10 -10.53 3.73 5.68
N GLU A 11 -10.69 4.19 4.44
CA GLU A 11 -11.35 3.43 3.36
C GLU A 11 -10.40 3.03 2.23
N TYR A 12 -9.38 3.87 1.98
CA TYR A 12 -8.43 3.71 0.86
C TYR A 12 -7.00 3.94 1.33
N ILE A 13 -6.07 3.14 0.79
CA ILE A 13 -4.63 3.41 0.88
C ILE A 13 -4.20 4.13 -0.39
N ASN A 14 -3.51 5.25 -0.21
CA ASN A 14 -2.92 6.01 -1.30
C ASN A 14 -1.40 5.88 -1.25
N LEU A 15 -0.80 5.40 -2.33
CA LEU A 15 0.66 5.38 -2.51
C LEU A 15 1.01 6.40 -3.59
N ALA A 16 2.10 7.14 -3.39
CA ALA A 16 2.66 8.03 -4.38
C ALA A 16 4.15 7.73 -4.55
N ILE A 17 4.54 7.30 -5.75
CA ILE A 17 5.92 6.99 -6.12
C ILE A 17 6.37 8.01 -7.15
N LYS A 18 7.57 8.57 -6.99
CA LYS A 18 8.13 9.46 -8.02
C LYS A 18 8.32 8.71 -9.32
N PHE A 19 7.92 9.31 -10.44
CA PHE A 19 7.94 8.63 -11.73
C PHE A 19 9.30 8.75 -12.46
N CYS A 20 10.13 9.76 -12.14
CA CYS A 20 11.44 9.92 -12.80
C CYS A 20 12.37 8.70 -12.67
N PRO A 21 12.53 8.07 -11.48
CA PRO A 21 13.33 6.85 -11.35
C PRO A 21 12.77 5.67 -12.15
N VAL A 22 11.44 5.62 -12.34
CA VAL A 22 10.74 4.57 -13.08
C VAL A 22 11.04 4.68 -14.57
N MET A 23 10.96 5.90 -15.11
CA MET A 23 11.33 6.19 -16.49
C MET A 23 12.83 5.98 -16.74
N TYR A 24 13.68 6.32 -15.77
CA TYR A 24 15.13 6.14 -15.91
C TYR A 24 15.55 4.67 -15.98
N THR A 25 14.83 3.77 -15.31
CA THR A 25 15.05 2.31 -15.41
C THR A 25 14.37 1.67 -16.62
N GLY A 26 13.65 2.45 -17.43
CA GLY A 26 13.01 1.99 -18.66
C GLY A 26 11.62 1.38 -18.46
N TYR A 27 10.98 1.59 -17.31
CA TYR A 27 9.63 1.09 -17.05
C TYR A 27 8.54 2.16 -17.26
N ASN A 28 7.35 1.72 -17.64
CA ASN A 28 6.13 2.52 -17.75
C ASN A 28 5.21 2.37 -16.52
N GLU A 29 4.13 3.15 -16.45
CA GLU A 29 3.17 3.06 -15.33
C GLU A 29 2.46 1.71 -15.27
N SER A 30 2.14 1.14 -16.42
CA SER A 30 1.51 -0.17 -16.55
C SER A 30 2.43 -1.33 -16.15
N GLU A 31 3.75 -1.10 -16.12
CA GLU A 31 4.75 -2.08 -15.73
C GLU A 31 5.04 -2.04 -14.22
N LEU A 32 4.55 -1.03 -13.51
CA LEU A 32 4.56 -1.02 -12.05
C LEU A 32 3.31 -1.72 -11.51
N ILE A 33 3.53 -2.86 -10.87
CA ILE A 33 2.45 -3.73 -10.40
C ILE A 33 2.43 -3.80 -8.88
N LEU A 34 1.23 -3.65 -8.31
CA LEU A 34 0.97 -3.76 -6.89
C LEU A 34 0.68 -5.24 -6.53
N ASN A 35 1.46 -5.80 -5.60
CA ASN A 35 1.38 -7.18 -5.11
C ASN A 35 1.23 -8.24 -6.21
N SER A 36 1.84 -8.01 -7.38
CA SER A 36 1.74 -8.91 -8.54
C SER A 36 0.36 -9.00 -9.21
N ILE A 37 -0.53 -8.05 -8.94
CA ILE A 37 -1.87 -8.00 -9.57
C ILE A 37 -1.84 -7.05 -10.76
N MET A 38 -2.17 -7.57 -11.95
CA MET A 38 -2.33 -6.78 -13.18
C MET A 38 -3.77 -6.71 -13.69
N ASN A 39 -4.60 -7.70 -13.31
CA ASN A 39 -5.92 -7.91 -13.90
C ASN A 39 -6.98 -6.93 -13.39
N ASN A 40 -6.69 -6.14 -12.35
CA ASN A 40 -7.62 -5.20 -11.77
C ASN A 40 -7.16 -3.75 -12.04
N PRO A 41 -7.97 -2.92 -12.72
CA PRO A 41 -7.63 -1.52 -12.99
C PRO A 41 -7.48 -0.69 -11.71
N ASP A 42 -8.18 -1.02 -10.62
CA ASP A 42 -8.04 -0.30 -9.34
C ASP A 42 -6.67 -0.49 -8.69
N CYS A 43 -5.92 -1.51 -9.13
CA CYS A 43 -4.58 -1.83 -8.61
C CYS A 43 -3.45 -1.27 -9.48
N GLN A 44 -3.79 -0.59 -10.59
CA GLN A 44 -2.82 -0.02 -11.51
C GLN A 44 -2.40 1.38 -11.08
N ALA A 45 -1.20 1.78 -11.50
CA ALA A 45 -0.70 3.12 -11.28
C ALA A 45 -1.42 4.11 -12.19
N THR A 46 -1.80 5.27 -11.65
CA THR A 46 -2.23 6.42 -12.44
C THR A 46 -1.15 7.50 -12.36
N VAL A 47 -0.62 7.92 -13.50
CA VAL A 47 0.41 8.98 -13.52
C VAL A 47 -0.26 10.34 -13.42
N ASP A 48 0.20 11.11 -12.43
CA ASP A 48 -0.18 12.50 -12.24
C ASP A 48 0.98 13.39 -12.67
N THR A 49 0.81 14.05 -13.82
CA THR A 49 1.78 14.98 -14.42
C THR A 49 1.54 16.43 -14.03
N THR A 50 0.51 16.71 -13.22
CA THR A 50 0.18 18.08 -12.79
C THR A 50 1.16 18.60 -11.74
N ILE A 51 1.89 17.71 -11.08
CA ILE A 51 2.89 18.00 -10.06
C ILE A 51 4.28 17.75 -10.64
N VAL A 52 5.23 18.63 -10.33
CA VAL A 52 6.63 18.49 -10.72
C VAL A 52 7.47 18.16 -9.47
N PRO A 53 8.16 17.00 -9.42
CA PRO A 53 8.24 15.93 -10.43
C PRO A 53 6.97 15.07 -10.51
N PRO A 54 6.68 14.45 -11.67
CA PRO A 54 5.50 13.60 -11.86
C PRO A 54 5.50 12.40 -10.91
N VAL A 55 4.32 11.97 -10.49
CA VAL A 55 4.13 10.88 -9.53
C VAL A 55 3.18 9.82 -10.06
N ALA A 56 3.55 8.55 -9.87
CA ALA A 56 2.68 7.40 -10.05
C ALA A 56 1.87 7.19 -8.76
N ARG A 57 0.54 7.33 -8.86
CA ARG A 57 -0.40 7.17 -7.75
C ARG A 57 -1.07 5.81 -7.80
N PHE A 58 -1.12 5.12 -6.68
CA PHE A 58 -1.96 3.94 -6.47
C PHE A 58 -3.03 4.29 -5.46
N ARG A 59 -4.28 3.92 -5.76
CA ARG A 59 -5.41 4.11 -4.84
C ARG A 59 -6.28 2.86 -4.87
N PHE A 60 -6.26 2.10 -3.78
CA PHE A 60 -7.03 0.87 -3.67
C PHE A 60 -7.85 0.83 -2.36
N PRO A 61 -9.09 0.30 -2.41
CA PRO A 61 -9.95 0.22 -1.24
C PRO A 61 -9.51 -0.89 -0.29
N LEU A 62 -9.82 -0.72 1.00
CA LEU A 62 -9.60 -1.73 2.03
C LEU A 62 -10.67 -2.85 2.02
N ASN A 63 -11.82 -2.61 1.39
CA ASN A 63 -13.02 -3.45 1.51
C ASN A 63 -13.30 -4.38 0.30
N SER A 64 -12.41 -4.45 -0.71
CA SER A 64 -12.62 -5.28 -1.90
C SER A 64 -11.93 -6.65 -1.81
N THR A 65 -12.27 -7.46 -0.80
CA THR A 65 -11.94 -8.90 -0.61
C THR A 65 -10.46 -9.35 -0.64
N ASN A 66 -9.51 -8.53 -1.07
CA ASN A 66 -8.06 -8.63 -0.91
C ASN A 66 -7.49 -7.35 -1.53
N ALA A 67 -7.35 -6.27 -0.73
CA ALA A 67 -6.90 -4.92 -1.11
C ALA A 67 -5.71 -4.93 -2.08
N CYS A 68 -5.98 -5.14 -3.37
CA CYS A 68 -4.99 -5.51 -4.38
C CYS A 68 -3.99 -6.58 -3.93
N GLY A 69 -4.42 -7.65 -3.24
CA GLY A 69 -3.52 -8.74 -2.80
C GLY A 69 -2.58 -8.36 -1.65
N SER A 70 -2.88 -7.28 -0.92
CA SER A 70 -2.14 -6.90 0.28
C SER A 70 -2.25 -7.96 1.36
N ASN A 71 -1.20 -8.09 2.16
CA ASN A 71 -1.16 -9.01 3.29
C ASN A 71 -1.71 -8.33 4.55
N PHE A 72 -2.71 -8.95 5.16
CA PHE A 72 -3.34 -8.49 6.40
C PHE A 72 -2.85 -9.35 7.55
N VAL A 73 -2.08 -8.75 8.46
CA VAL A 73 -1.54 -9.44 9.64
C VAL A 73 -2.06 -8.74 10.89
N THR A 74 -2.87 -9.45 11.68
CA THR A 74 -3.30 -8.94 12.99
C THR A 74 -2.18 -9.13 14.00
N ILE A 75 -1.70 -8.02 14.54
CA ILE A 75 -0.75 -7.98 15.63
C ILE A 75 -1.46 -7.58 16.91
N ARG A 76 -1.15 -8.28 17.99
CA ARG A 76 -1.64 -7.96 19.34
C ARG A 76 -0.51 -7.31 20.10
N SER A 77 -0.77 -6.15 20.69
CA SER A 77 0.18 -5.49 21.56
C SER A 77 -0.43 -5.34 22.94
N ILE A 78 0.37 -5.66 23.96
CA ILE A 78 0.02 -5.38 25.35
C ILE A 78 -0.07 -3.87 25.48
N GLY A 79 -1.17 -3.38 26.03
CA GLY A 79 -1.39 -1.95 26.20
C GLY A 79 -0.31 -1.31 27.07
N THR A 80 -0.19 0.01 26.95
CA THR A 80 0.78 0.79 27.71
C THR A 80 0.08 1.53 28.85
N GLY A 81 0.77 1.76 29.98
CA GLY A 81 0.23 2.51 31.12
C GLY A 81 -0.55 1.67 32.14
N VAL A 82 -1.38 2.34 32.95
CA VAL A 82 -2.03 1.77 34.16
C VAL A 82 -3.05 0.66 33.87
N PHE A 83 -3.40 0.47 32.59
CA PHE A 83 -4.33 -0.55 32.12
C PHE A 83 -3.64 -1.59 31.22
N SER A 84 -2.30 -1.69 31.24
CA SER A 84 -1.53 -2.66 30.45
C SER A 84 -2.00 -4.11 30.63
N ASP A 85 -2.52 -4.41 31.81
CA ASP A 85 -2.89 -5.76 32.22
C ASP A 85 -4.27 -6.18 31.67
N PHE A 86 -5.07 -5.22 31.19
CA PHE A 86 -6.43 -5.43 30.69
C PHE A 86 -6.64 -4.93 29.25
N SER A 87 -5.78 -4.07 28.73
CA SER A 87 -5.88 -3.53 27.36
C SER A 87 -5.04 -4.34 26.39
N ASN A 88 -5.70 -5.19 25.60
CA ASN A 88 -5.07 -5.85 24.46
C ASN A 88 -5.49 -5.11 23.19
N ILE A 89 -4.61 -4.25 22.66
CA ILE A 89 -4.90 -3.51 21.43
C ILE A 89 -4.53 -4.41 20.25
N GLU A 90 -5.55 -4.79 19.50
CA GLU A 90 -5.37 -5.49 18.24
C GLU A 90 -5.23 -4.48 17.11
N THR A 91 -4.16 -4.58 16.34
CA THR A 91 -3.89 -3.72 15.19
C THR A 91 -3.74 -4.59 13.95
N VAL A 92 -4.40 -4.22 12.87
CA VAL A 92 -4.23 -4.88 11.57
C VAL A 92 -3.13 -4.16 10.81
N ASN A 93 -2.03 -4.87 10.56
CA ASN A 93 -0.96 -4.41 9.69
C ASN A 93 -1.27 -4.86 8.26
N ILE A 94 -1.50 -3.88 7.37
CA ILE A 94 -1.67 -4.08 5.94
C ILE A 94 -0.36 -3.74 5.28
N SER A 95 0.28 -4.73 4.68
CA SER A 95 1.55 -4.57 4.01
C SER A 95 1.53 -5.13 2.60
N GLY A 96 2.41 -4.62 1.77
CA GLY A 96 2.52 -5.09 0.41
C GLY A 96 3.74 -4.51 -0.29
N ILE A 97 3.77 -4.75 -1.59
CA ILE A 97 4.89 -4.43 -2.44
C ILE A 97 4.45 -3.90 -3.80
N VAL A 98 5.06 -2.81 -4.23
CA VAL A 98 5.03 -2.36 -5.63
C VAL A 98 6.33 -2.79 -6.27
N ARG A 99 6.25 -3.50 -7.39
CA ARG A 99 7.43 -3.93 -8.15
C ARG A 99 7.30 -3.61 -9.63
N SER A 100 8.41 -3.37 -10.30
CA SER A 100 8.42 -3.35 -11.75
C SER A 100 8.30 -4.77 -12.30
N LYS A 101 7.59 -4.91 -13.41
CA LYS A 101 7.43 -6.16 -14.13
C LYS A 101 7.74 -5.91 -15.59
N ASP A 102 8.82 -6.52 -16.05
CA ASP A 102 9.16 -6.52 -17.46
C ASP A 102 8.21 -7.46 -18.22
N ILE A 103 7.63 -6.92 -19.30
CA ILE A 103 6.69 -7.62 -20.20
C ILE A 103 7.45 -8.27 -21.36
N THR A 104 8.72 -7.92 -21.58
CA THR A 104 9.54 -8.54 -22.63
C THR A 104 9.80 -10.01 -22.28
N THR A 105 9.40 -10.91 -23.17
CA THR A 105 9.56 -12.37 -23.06
C THR A 105 11.01 -12.83 -23.31
N GLY A 106 11.99 -11.95 -23.07
CA GLY A 106 13.40 -12.29 -23.15
C GLY A 106 13.84 -13.07 -21.91
N THR A 107 14.67 -14.10 -22.10
CA THR A 107 15.29 -14.87 -21.01
C THR A 107 16.18 -14.01 -20.10
N VAL A 108 16.59 -12.81 -20.56
CA VAL A 108 17.47 -11.88 -19.85
C VAL A 108 16.82 -10.50 -19.80
N THR A 109 16.72 -9.94 -18.60
CA THR A 109 16.24 -8.59 -18.31
C THR A 109 17.44 -7.68 -18.03
N TYR A 110 17.60 -6.59 -18.78
CA TYR A 110 18.70 -5.63 -18.59
C TYR A 110 18.31 -4.43 -17.72
N ASN A 111 17.02 -4.25 -17.47
CA ASN A 111 16.49 -3.16 -16.66
C ASN A 111 16.62 -3.48 -15.16
N ALA A 112 16.93 -2.46 -14.35
CA ALA A 112 17.08 -2.62 -12.91
C ALA A 112 15.70 -2.76 -12.23
N GLU A 113 15.48 -3.86 -11.51
CA GLU A 113 14.21 -4.10 -10.80
C GLU A 113 13.94 -3.03 -9.75
N LEU A 114 12.78 -2.38 -9.82
CA LEU A 114 12.29 -1.44 -8.82
C LEU A 114 11.37 -2.17 -7.85
N LYS A 115 11.59 -1.97 -6.54
CA LYS A 115 10.86 -2.66 -5.48
C LYS A 115 10.60 -1.73 -4.30
N TYR A 116 9.34 -1.42 -4.03
CA TYR A 116 8.92 -0.55 -2.95
C TYR A 116 7.99 -1.29 -1.99
N TYR A 117 8.35 -1.32 -0.72
CA TYR A 117 7.52 -1.91 0.33
C TYR A 117 6.71 -0.82 1.02
N TYR A 118 5.47 -1.14 1.34
CA TYR A 118 4.62 -0.28 2.17
C TYR A 118 3.98 -1.11 3.29
N SER A 119 3.66 -0.42 4.39
CA SER A 119 2.94 -0.97 5.52
C SER A 119 2.10 0.13 6.17
N CYS A 120 0.87 -0.19 6.52
CA CYS A 120 -0.08 0.65 7.23
C CYS A 120 -0.61 -0.15 8.43
N ALA A 121 -0.68 0.48 9.60
CA ALA A 121 -1.17 -0.15 10.82
C ALA A 121 -2.50 0.49 11.24
N TYR A 122 -3.56 -0.30 11.33
CA TYR A 122 -4.91 0.15 11.70
C TYR A 122 -5.33 -0.46 13.04
N PRO A 123 -5.50 0.33 14.11
CA PRO A 123 -6.06 -0.17 15.36
C PRO A 123 -7.52 -0.59 15.17
N LEU A 124 -7.88 -1.79 15.62
CA LEU A 124 -9.21 -2.38 15.43
C LEU A 124 -10.31 -1.70 16.26
N GLU A 125 -9.95 -0.92 17.28
CA GLU A 125 -10.91 -0.14 18.09
C GLU A 125 -11.76 0.84 17.25
N TYR A 126 -11.28 1.25 16.07
CA TYR A 126 -12.00 2.14 15.15
C TYR A 126 -12.82 1.41 14.08
N LEU A 127 -12.75 0.07 14.02
CA LEU A 127 -13.57 -0.77 13.12
C LEU A 127 -14.86 -1.26 13.79
N ILE A 128 -15.07 -0.96 15.06
CA ILE A 128 -16.29 -1.30 15.78
C ILE A 128 -17.28 -0.14 15.66
N ASN A 129 -18.11 -0.20 14.62
CA ASN A 129 -19.27 0.66 14.50
C ASN A 129 -20.30 0.29 15.58
N ASN A 130 -20.60 1.23 16.47
CA ASN A 130 -21.83 1.29 17.28
C ASN A 130 -22.00 0.29 18.44
N THR A 131 -21.29 0.49 19.55
CA THR A 131 -21.93 0.33 20.87
C THR A 131 -21.94 1.68 21.58
N ARG A 132 -23.13 2.29 21.63
CA ARG A 132 -23.37 3.45 22.48
C ARG A 132 -23.08 3.01 23.92
N VAL A 133 -22.13 3.66 24.57
CA VAL A 133 -22.05 3.64 26.03
C VAL A 133 -23.22 4.51 26.49
N ASP A 134 -24.35 3.87 26.76
CA ASP A 134 -25.44 4.50 27.50
C ASP A 134 -25.05 4.50 28.98
N VAL A 135 -25.19 5.67 29.62
CA VAL A 135 -24.87 5.89 31.05
C VAL A 135 -26.08 5.63 31.93
#